data_AF-A0A5N6A7G1-F1
#
_entry.id   AF-A0A5N6A7G1-F1
#
_cell.length_a   1.000
_cell.length_b   1.000
_cell.length_c   1.000
_cell.angle_alpha   90.00
_cell.angle_beta   90.00
_cell.angle_gamma   90.00
#
_symmetry.space_group_name_H-M   'P 1'
#
loop_
_entity.id
_entity.type
_entity.pdbx_description
1 polymer ?
#
loop_
_entity_poly.entity_id
_entity_poly.type
_entity_poly.pdbx_seq_one_letter_code
_entity_poly.pdbx_strand_id
1 'polypeptide(L)'
;MGIGLAFWLALGCAGALAGEVTEQALLGTWECGPTTMHGPGFKVEVTTRITKRADHTYSDTNTSVVTPDAGVVMTNRDTSHGTWRLDGDIVTSEVLEVRFLSSSNPDLSREEGQRILDELVSKKSVYRSRILALDANTSRSIPVGSMYKEAEVESTCRRLAG
;
A
#
# COMPACT_ATOMS: atom_id res chain seq x y z
N MET A 1 -17.33 28.27 -61.68
CA MET A 1 -17.57 28.65 -60.27
C MET A 1 -18.43 27.56 -59.66
N GLY A 2 -18.07 26.71 -58.72
CA GLY A 2 -16.92 26.55 -57.82
C GLY A 2 -17.48 25.71 -56.67
N ILE A 3 -17.22 24.40 -56.68
CA ILE A 3 -17.77 23.40 -55.75
C ILE A 3 -17.07 23.59 -54.39
N GLY A 4 -17.83 23.96 -53.35
CA GLY A 4 -17.33 24.07 -51.98
C GLY A 4 -17.83 22.93 -51.10
N LEU A 5 -17.10 21.82 -51.09
CA LEU A 5 -17.24 20.74 -50.11
C LEU A 5 -16.66 21.21 -48.77
N ALA A 6 -17.53 21.52 -47.80
CA ALA A 6 -17.12 21.78 -46.43
C ALA A 6 -16.86 20.45 -45.72
N PHE A 7 -15.57 20.14 -45.56
CA PHE A 7 -15.05 18.99 -44.83
C PHE A 7 -15.24 19.22 -43.32
N TRP A 8 -16.22 18.55 -42.71
CA TRP A 8 -16.36 18.53 -41.25
C TRP A 8 -15.27 17.64 -40.66
N LEU A 9 -14.22 18.26 -40.13
CA LEU A 9 -13.24 17.61 -39.25
C LEU A 9 -13.91 17.29 -37.91
N ALA A 10 -14.44 16.08 -37.79
CA ALA A 10 -14.75 15.50 -36.48
C ALA A 10 -13.41 15.20 -35.77
N LEU A 11 -12.97 16.10 -34.90
CA LEU A 11 -12.00 15.75 -33.86
C LEU A 11 -12.66 14.73 -32.93
N GLY A 12 -12.45 13.45 -33.23
CA GLY A 12 -12.66 12.38 -32.27
C GLY A 12 -11.68 12.60 -31.12
N CYS A 13 -12.15 13.21 -30.03
CA CYS A 13 -11.51 13.06 -28.73
C CYS A 13 -11.53 11.57 -28.42
N ALA A 14 -10.44 10.87 -28.76
CA ALA A 14 -10.13 9.58 -28.20
C ALA A 14 -9.99 9.79 -26.69
N GLY A 15 -11.11 9.62 -25.97
CA GLY A 15 -11.06 9.45 -24.53
C GLY A 15 -10.16 8.25 -24.30
N ALA A 16 -8.94 8.49 -23.81
CA ALA A 16 -8.14 7.44 -23.24
C ALA A 16 -8.99 6.84 -22.13
N LEU A 17 -9.59 5.69 -22.39
CA LEU A 17 -10.20 4.87 -21.36
C LEU A 17 -9.08 4.65 -20.34
N ALA A 18 -9.23 5.24 -19.15
CA ALA A 18 -8.42 4.85 -18.02
C ALA A 18 -8.57 3.33 -17.92
N GLY A 19 -7.49 2.60 -18.22
CA GLY A 19 -7.53 1.14 -18.26
C GLY A 19 -8.06 0.61 -16.94
N GLU A 20 -9.02 -0.29 -16.99
CA GLU A 20 -9.56 -0.95 -15.81
C GLU A 20 -8.41 -1.61 -15.03
N VAL A 21 -8.38 -1.42 -13.71
CA VAL A 21 -7.40 -2.07 -12.84
C VAL A 21 -7.69 -3.57 -12.85
N THR A 22 -6.69 -4.38 -13.16
CA THR A 22 -6.84 -5.85 -13.21
C THR A 22 -6.01 -6.51 -12.12
N GLU A 23 -6.45 -7.68 -11.66
CA GLU A 23 -5.68 -8.50 -10.71
C GLU A 23 -4.30 -8.85 -11.25
N GLN A 24 -4.22 -9.19 -12.55
CA GLN A 24 -2.96 -9.51 -13.23
C GLN A 24 -1.92 -8.38 -13.09
N ALA A 25 -2.37 -7.13 -13.16
CA ALA A 25 -1.49 -5.97 -13.03
C ALA A 25 -0.99 -5.75 -11.59
N LEU A 26 -1.61 -6.37 -10.57
CA LEU A 26 -1.22 -6.29 -9.17
C LEU A 26 -0.34 -7.44 -8.69
N LEU A 27 -0.30 -8.56 -9.41
CA LEU A 27 0.53 -9.73 -9.07
C LEU A 27 2.01 -9.37 -9.02
N GLY A 28 2.80 -10.12 -8.26
CA GLY A 28 4.26 -9.98 -8.16
C GLY A 28 4.70 -9.23 -6.90
N THR A 29 5.97 -8.84 -6.88
CA THR A 29 6.59 -8.17 -5.72
C THR A 29 6.69 -6.67 -5.95
N TRP A 30 6.29 -5.91 -4.93
CA TRP A 30 6.27 -4.46 -4.91
C TRP A 30 7.02 -3.96 -3.67
N GLU A 31 7.69 -2.83 -3.81
CA GLU A 31 8.22 -2.05 -2.70
C GLU A 31 7.47 -0.73 -2.65
N CYS A 32 6.75 -0.51 -1.56
CA CYS A 32 5.91 0.64 -1.29
C CYS A 32 6.54 1.55 -0.25
N GLY A 33 6.38 2.86 -0.43
CA GLY A 33 6.94 3.87 0.45
C GLY A 33 8.39 4.25 0.11
N PRO A 34 9.08 4.98 1.01
CA PRO A 34 8.61 5.32 2.36
C PRO A 34 7.38 6.24 2.33
N THR A 35 6.39 5.91 3.17
CA THR A 35 5.19 6.73 3.39
C THR A 35 5.25 7.29 4.81
N THR A 36 5.16 8.62 4.94
CA THR A 36 5.19 9.29 6.25
C THR A 36 3.77 9.51 6.76
N MET A 37 3.50 9.05 7.98
CA MET A 37 2.28 9.32 8.74
C MET A 37 2.64 10.15 9.98
N HIS A 38 1.79 11.10 10.35
CA HIS A 38 2.01 11.99 11.49
C HIS A 38 1.01 11.66 12.60
N GLY A 39 1.50 11.17 13.73
CA GLY A 39 0.69 10.94 14.93
C GLY A 39 0.88 12.05 15.97
N PRO A 40 0.09 12.04 17.05
CA PRO A 40 0.30 12.97 18.16
C PRO A 40 1.66 12.72 18.85
N GLY A 41 2.61 13.64 18.68
CA GLY A 41 3.92 13.58 19.33
C GLY A 41 4.97 12.69 18.65
N PHE A 42 4.68 12.20 17.44
CA PHE A 42 5.62 11.39 16.66
C PHE A 42 5.26 11.38 15.16
N LYS A 43 6.22 11.00 14.31
CA LYS A 43 5.95 10.55 12.94
C LYS A 43 6.39 9.11 12.74
N VAL A 44 5.79 8.42 11.78
CA VAL A 44 6.18 7.07 11.36
C VAL A 44 6.42 7.07 9.86
N GLU A 45 7.58 6.60 9.44
CA GLU A 45 7.88 6.32 8.04
C GLU A 45 7.82 4.80 7.82
N VAL A 46 6.96 4.36 6.92
CA VAL A 46 6.75 2.94 6.63
C VAL A 46 7.19 2.62 5.21
N THR A 47 8.05 1.61 5.09
CA THR A 47 8.38 0.97 3.82
C THR A 47 7.93 -0.48 3.87
N THR A 48 7.18 -0.89 2.86
CA THR A 48 6.60 -2.24 2.78
C THR A 48 7.09 -2.93 1.52
N ARG A 49 7.64 -4.13 1.64
CA ARG A 49 7.84 -5.02 0.50
C ARG A 49 6.76 -6.09 0.52
N ILE A 50 5.86 -6.08 -0.46
CA ILE A 50 4.72 -7.00 -0.53
C ILE A 50 4.77 -7.84 -1.81
N THR A 51 4.51 -9.13 -1.68
CA THR A 51 4.32 -10.05 -2.80
C THR A 51 2.87 -10.50 -2.84
N LYS A 52 2.17 -10.23 -3.95
CA LYS A 52 0.81 -10.71 -4.23
C LYS A 52 0.87 -11.85 -5.23
N ARG A 53 0.23 -12.98 -4.88
CA ARG A 53 0.20 -14.21 -5.70
C ARG A 53 -1.16 -14.41 -6.35
N ALA A 54 -1.18 -15.17 -7.45
CA ALA A 54 -2.38 -15.44 -8.25
C ALA A 54 -3.43 -16.30 -7.51
N ASP A 55 -3.03 -16.99 -6.44
CA ASP A 55 -3.91 -17.74 -5.54
C ASP A 55 -4.56 -16.87 -4.46
N HIS A 56 -4.55 -15.54 -4.65
CA HIS A 56 -5.07 -14.55 -3.71
C HIS A 56 -4.38 -14.53 -2.34
N THR A 57 -3.19 -15.11 -2.21
CA THR A 57 -2.35 -14.94 -1.01
C THR A 57 -1.37 -13.78 -1.17
N TYR A 58 -1.01 -13.15 -0.06
CA TYR A 58 0.10 -12.21 -0.01
C TYR A 58 1.03 -12.49 1.17
N SER A 59 2.26 -12.00 1.04
CA SER A 59 3.25 -11.94 2.11
C SER A 59 3.95 -10.60 2.05
N ASP A 60 4.24 -9.98 3.18
CA ASP A 60 5.02 -8.74 3.22
C ASP A 60 6.11 -8.71 4.29
N THR A 61 6.97 -7.71 4.16
CA THR A 61 7.89 -7.26 5.20
C THR A 61 7.72 -5.76 5.34
N ASN A 62 7.42 -5.30 6.54
CA ASN A 62 7.34 -3.89 6.87
C ASN A 62 8.60 -3.46 7.61
N THR A 63 9.05 -2.25 7.31
CA THR A 63 10.05 -1.52 8.08
C THR A 63 9.42 -0.20 8.48
N SER A 64 9.27 0.03 9.77
CA SER A 64 8.68 1.23 10.35
C SER A 64 9.75 2.00 11.12
N VAL A 65 9.98 3.26 10.76
CA VAL A 65 10.85 4.18 11.49
C VAL A 65 9.97 5.15 12.25
N VAL A 66 9.89 4.99 13.57
CA VAL A 66 9.13 5.87 14.47
C VAL A 66 10.07 6.93 15.02
N THR A 67 9.76 8.19 14.74
CA THR A 67 10.50 9.37 15.22
C THR A 67 9.61 10.12 16.20
N PRO A 68 9.81 9.98 17.52
CA PRO A 68 9.08 10.78 18.49
C PRO A 68 9.59 12.24 18.49
N ASP A 69 8.74 13.20 18.90
CA ASP A 69 9.13 14.61 19.05
C ASP A 69 10.21 14.79 20.12
N ALA A 70 10.19 13.93 21.13
CA ALA A 70 11.23 13.81 22.15
C ALA A 70 11.54 12.33 22.42
N GLY A 71 12.82 11.98 22.47
CA GLY A 71 13.28 10.62 22.72
C GLY A 71 14.12 10.06 21.57
N VAL A 72 14.16 8.73 21.48
CA VAL A 72 15.04 8.01 20.55
C VAL A 72 14.23 7.49 19.36
N VAL A 73 14.78 7.67 18.16
CA VAL A 73 14.22 7.09 16.93
C VAL A 73 14.33 5.57 16.99
N MET A 74 13.23 4.88 16.69
CA MET A 74 13.18 3.42 16.69
C MET A 74 12.80 2.88 15.32
N THR A 75 13.50 1.84 14.89
CA THR A 75 13.22 1.10 13.66
C THR A 75 12.70 -0.27 14.02
N ASN A 76 11.48 -0.57 13.61
CA ASN A 76 10.81 -1.85 13.82
C ASN A 76 10.69 -2.61 12.49
N ARG A 77 10.77 -3.93 12.55
CA ARG A 77 10.55 -4.81 11.41
C ARG A 77 9.62 -5.95 11.77
N ASP A 78 8.71 -6.23 10.86
CA ASP A 78 7.72 -7.29 10.96
C ASP A 78 7.44 -7.88 9.58
N THR A 79 6.79 -9.05 9.58
CA THR A 79 6.26 -9.70 8.38
C THR A 79 4.81 -10.04 8.60
N SER A 80 3.98 -9.92 7.58
CA SER A 80 2.62 -10.43 7.60
C SER A 80 2.33 -11.38 6.44
N HIS A 81 1.37 -12.27 6.66
CA HIS A 81 0.82 -13.17 5.65
C HIS A 81 -0.70 -13.11 5.70
N GLY A 82 -1.33 -13.25 4.53
CA GLY A 82 -2.77 -13.12 4.45
C GLY A 82 -3.33 -13.34 3.05
N THR A 83 -4.56 -12.86 2.86
CA THR A 83 -5.26 -12.92 1.58
C THR A 83 -5.47 -11.53 1.00
N TRP A 84 -5.65 -11.45 -0.31
CA TRP A 84 -5.97 -10.20 -0.99
C TRP A 84 -6.99 -10.44 -2.11
N ARG A 85 -7.77 -9.41 -2.42
CA ARG A 85 -8.72 -9.41 -3.54
C ARG A 85 -8.86 -8.01 -4.14
N LEU A 86 -9.29 -7.93 -5.40
CA LEU A 86 -9.62 -6.69 -6.09
C LEU A 86 -11.13 -6.59 -6.30
N ASP A 87 -11.70 -5.41 -6.03
CA ASP A 87 -13.10 -5.08 -6.30
C ASP A 87 -13.16 -3.69 -6.93
N GLY A 88 -13.31 -3.65 -8.26
CA GLY A 88 -13.12 -2.43 -9.05
C GLY A 88 -11.71 -1.87 -8.89
N ASP A 89 -11.60 -0.68 -8.29
CA ASP A 89 -10.33 -0.01 -7.97
C ASP A 89 -9.87 -0.25 -6.51
N ILE A 90 -10.59 -1.05 -5.73
CA ILE A 90 -10.29 -1.28 -4.32
C ILE A 90 -9.58 -2.63 -4.11
N VAL A 91 -8.35 -2.58 -3.63
CA VAL A 91 -7.66 -3.75 -3.09
C VAL A 91 -8.07 -3.93 -1.64
N THR A 92 -8.51 -5.12 -1.28
CA THR A 92 -8.74 -5.52 0.12
C THR A 92 -7.72 -6.58 0.50
N SER A 93 -7.05 -6.39 1.63
CA SER A 93 -6.09 -7.34 2.21
C SER A 93 -6.54 -7.73 3.60
N GLU A 94 -6.57 -9.02 3.89
CA GLU A 94 -6.83 -9.56 5.22
C GLU A 94 -5.57 -10.19 5.77
N VAL A 95 -5.07 -9.64 6.88
CA VAL A 95 -3.93 -10.15 7.63
C VAL A 95 -4.38 -11.36 8.44
N LEU A 96 -3.77 -12.52 8.21
CA LEU A 96 -4.04 -13.75 8.93
C LEU A 96 -2.97 -14.06 9.98
N GLU A 97 -1.71 -13.71 9.68
CA GLU A 97 -0.57 -13.93 10.55
C GLU A 97 0.35 -12.70 10.51
N VAL A 98 0.87 -12.32 11.67
CA VAL A 98 1.92 -11.32 11.81
C VAL A 98 3.04 -11.86 12.68
N ARG A 99 4.27 -11.50 12.33
CA ARG A 99 5.45 -11.86 13.10
C ARG A 99 6.36 -10.67 13.29
N PHE A 100 6.62 -10.35 14.55
CA PHE A 100 7.62 -9.36 14.91
C PHE A 100 9.03 -9.94 14.69
N LEU A 101 9.88 -9.19 14.01
CA LEU A 101 11.25 -9.62 13.69
C LEU A 101 12.29 -8.96 14.60
N SER A 102 12.20 -7.64 14.76
CA SER A 102 13.24 -6.86 15.46
C SER A 102 12.79 -5.43 15.76
N SER A 103 13.36 -4.84 16.81
CA SER A 103 13.44 -3.40 17.02
C SER A 103 14.89 -2.95 17.20
N SER A 104 15.18 -1.71 16.83
CA SER A 104 16.41 -1.02 17.26
C SER A 104 16.32 -0.49 18.70
N ASN A 105 15.12 -0.47 19.32
CA ASN A 105 14.97 -0.15 20.73
C ASN A 105 15.35 -1.37 21.58
N PRO A 106 16.43 -1.32 22.40
CA PRO A 106 16.87 -2.45 23.21
C PRO A 106 15.85 -2.82 24.30
N ASP A 107 14.96 -1.91 24.69
CA ASP A 107 13.95 -2.15 25.71
C ASP A 107 12.73 -2.90 25.17
N LEU A 108 12.58 -3.00 23.83
CA LEU A 108 11.49 -3.71 23.20
C LEU A 108 11.90 -5.15 22.89
N SER A 109 11.52 -6.09 23.76
CA SER A 109 11.74 -7.51 23.55
C SER A 109 10.95 -8.05 22.34
N ARG A 110 11.34 -9.22 21.83
CA ARG A 110 10.62 -9.86 20.73
C ARG A 110 9.21 -10.27 21.13
N GLU A 111 9.06 -10.80 22.34
CA GLU A 111 7.79 -11.23 22.90
C GLU A 111 6.84 -10.04 23.08
N GLU A 112 7.36 -8.91 23.56
CA GLU A 112 6.57 -7.70 23.70
C GLU A 112 6.19 -7.10 22.35
N GLY A 113 7.13 -7.04 21.40
CA GLY A 113 6.85 -6.62 20.02
C GLY A 113 5.77 -7.49 19.36
N GLN A 114 5.83 -8.81 19.55
CA GLN A 114 4.81 -9.73 19.04
C GLN A 114 3.44 -9.46 19.67
N ARG A 115 3.37 -9.31 21.00
CA ARG A 115 2.12 -9.01 21.72
C ARG A 115 1.46 -7.73 21.19
N ILE A 116 2.24 -6.69 20.91
CA ILE A 116 1.73 -5.44 20.34
C ILE A 116 1.14 -5.68 18.94
N LEU A 117 1.82 -6.42 18.08
CA LEU A 117 1.30 -6.74 16.74
C LEU A 117 0.02 -7.57 16.81
N ASP A 118 -0.04 -8.57 17.68
CA ASP A 118 -1.23 -9.41 17.87
C ASP A 118 -2.43 -8.56 18.32
N GLU A 119 -2.22 -7.62 19.25
CA GLU A 119 -3.25 -6.68 19.68
C GLU A 119 -3.73 -5.80 18.51
N LEU A 120 -2.82 -5.27 17.69
CA LEU A 120 -3.18 -4.45 16.53
C LEU A 120 -4.00 -5.23 15.49
N VAL A 121 -3.59 -6.46 15.16
CA VAL A 121 -4.32 -7.31 14.22
C VAL A 121 -5.69 -7.69 14.77
N SER A 122 -5.81 -7.96 16.08
CA SER A 122 -7.09 -8.26 16.72
C SER A 122 -8.09 -7.09 16.62
N LYS A 123 -7.60 -5.86 16.59
CA LYS A 123 -8.42 -4.64 16.40
C LYS A 123 -8.79 -4.42 14.94
N LYS A 124 -7.90 -4.72 14.00
CA LYS A 124 -8.14 -4.61 12.56
C LYS A 124 -7.19 -5.51 11.78
N SER A 125 -7.75 -6.57 11.20
CA SER A 125 -7.05 -7.47 10.28
C SER A 125 -7.33 -7.13 8.81
N VAL A 126 -8.42 -6.42 8.50
CA VAL A 126 -8.82 -6.09 7.13
C VAL A 126 -8.46 -4.65 6.76
N TYR A 127 -7.67 -4.51 5.71
CA TYR A 127 -7.18 -3.25 5.16
C TYR A 127 -7.71 -3.07 3.74
N ARG A 128 -8.07 -1.84 3.38
CA ARG A 128 -8.58 -1.50 2.05
C ARG A 128 -7.81 -0.32 1.50
N SER A 129 -7.45 -0.36 0.23
CA SER A 129 -6.79 0.74 -0.47
C SER A 129 -7.38 0.90 -1.86
N ARG A 130 -7.66 2.15 -2.24
CA ARG A 130 -8.05 2.51 -3.59
C ARG A 130 -6.82 2.73 -4.46
N ILE A 131 -6.76 2.08 -5.61
CA ILE A 131 -5.75 2.32 -6.64
C ILE A 131 -6.10 3.62 -7.37
N LEU A 132 -5.20 4.59 -7.32
CA LEU A 132 -5.33 5.89 -7.99
C LEU A 132 -4.67 5.89 -9.36
N ALA A 133 -3.55 5.17 -9.49
CA ALA A 133 -2.85 4.96 -10.74
C ALA A 133 -2.11 3.62 -10.70
N LEU A 134 -2.03 2.94 -11.83
CA LEU A 134 -1.31 1.68 -11.98
C LEU A 134 -0.76 1.58 -13.40
N ASP A 135 0.53 1.28 -13.50
CA ASP A 135 1.17 0.85 -14.73
C ASP A 135 1.99 -0.43 -14.49
N ALA A 136 2.78 -0.84 -15.48
CA ALA A 136 3.58 -2.07 -15.40
C ALA A 136 4.58 -2.07 -14.24
N ASN A 137 5.07 -0.91 -13.80
CA ASN A 137 6.16 -0.77 -12.85
C ASN A 137 5.81 0.08 -11.62
N THR A 138 4.75 0.88 -11.66
CA THR A 138 4.35 1.76 -10.56
C THR A 138 2.89 1.60 -10.18
N SER A 139 2.59 1.78 -8.90
CA SER A 139 1.23 1.88 -8.40
C SER A 139 1.15 3.01 -7.38
N ARG A 140 0.06 3.77 -7.43
CA ARG A 140 -0.29 4.78 -6.43
C ARG A 140 -1.62 4.39 -5.83
N SER A 141 -1.72 4.43 -4.51
CA SER A 141 -2.94 4.06 -3.81
C SER A 141 -3.13 4.87 -2.54
N ILE A 142 -4.38 4.98 -2.08
CA ILE A 142 -4.72 5.62 -0.81
C ILE A 142 -5.58 4.67 0.04
N PRO A 143 -5.32 4.53 1.34
CA PRO A 143 -6.17 3.74 2.23
C PRO A 143 -7.63 4.22 2.25
N VAL A 144 -8.55 3.29 2.50
CA VAL A 144 -10.00 3.55 2.60
C VAL A 144 -10.51 3.00 3.93
N GLY A 145 -11.09 3.87 4.76
CA GLY A 145 -11.64 3.48 6.06
C GLY A 145 -10.54 3.06 7.03
N SER A 146 -9.48 3.86 7.13
CA SER A 146 -8.37 3.63 8.04
C SER A 146 -8.81 3.68 9.51
N MET A 147 -8.11 2.96 10.39
CA MET A 147 -8.35 3.05 11.84
C MET A 147 -7.98 4.44 12.37
N TYR A 148 -6.93 5.02 11.81
CA TYR A 148 -6.39 6.34 12.13
C TYR A 148 -6.48 7.21 10.87
N LYS A 149 -6.99 8.45 11.00
CA LYS A 149 -7.08 9.37 9.85
C LYS A 149 -5.71 9.76 9.33
N GLU A 150 -4.74 9.82 10.23
CA GLU A 150 -3.33 10.07 10.00
C GLU A 150 -2.69 9.02 9.07
N ALA A 151 -3.32 7.85 8.93
CA ALA A 151 -2.89 6.79 8.02
C ALA A 151 -3.53 6.89 6.62
N GLU A 152 -4.42 7.85 6.36
CA GLU A 152 -4.98 8.11 5.02
C GLU A 152 -4.00 8.92 4.16
N VAL A 153 -2.79 8.39 4.01
CA VAL A 153 -1.71 8.98 3.21
C VAL A 153 -1.52 8.14 1.95
N GLU A 154 -1.29 8.82 0.83
CA GLU A 154 -1.00 8.14 -0.43
C GLU A 154 0.31 7.35 -0.34
N SER A 155 0.27 6.10 -0.79
CA SER A 155 1.43 5.23 -0.93
C SER A 155 1.75 5.02 -2.40
N THR A 156 3.03 5.22 -2.74
CA THR A 156 3.58 4.86 -4.05
C THR A 156 4.38 3.56 -3.93
N CYS A 157 4.16 2.65 -4.87
CA CYS A 157 4.87 1.39 -4.96
C CYS A 157 5.60 1.28 -6.29
N ARG A 158 6.80 0.71 -6.26
CA ARG A 158 7.55 0.27 -7.44
C ARG A 158 7.57 -1.25 -7.50
N ARG A 159 7.40 -1.81 -8.69
CA ARG A 159 7.58 -3.24 -8.92
C ARG A 159 9.06 -3.59 -8.79
N LEU A 160 9.35 -4.70 -8.11
CA LEU A 160 10.69 -5.28 -8.09
C LEU A 160 10.82 -6.26 -9.24
N ALA A 161 11.96 -6.23 -9.95
CA ALA A 161 12.27 -7.26 -10.93
C ALA A 161 12.29 -8.63 -10.22
N GLY A 162 11.51 -9.57 -10.75
CA GLY A 162 11.46 -10.96 -10.29
C GLY A 162 12.63 -11.78 -10.82
#